data_AF-A0A8T4E343-F1
#
_entry.id   AF-A0A8T4E343-F1
#
_cell.length_a   1.000
_cell.length_b   1.000
_cell.length_c   1.000
_cell.angle_alpha   90.00
_cell.angle_beta   90.00
_cell.angle_gamma   90.00
#
_symmetry.space_group_name_H-M   'P 1'
#
loop_
_entity.id
_entity.type
_entity.pdbx_description
1 polymer ?
#
loop_
_entity_poly.entity_id
_entity_poly.type
_entity_poly.pdbx_seq_one_letter_code
_entity_poly.pdbx_strand_id
1 'polypeptide(L)'
;MADNNANTIVLETWGEFIPALRSELKRRNYPHRNVIIRHYDVSRTGVAKKTGTDRDNNSQLWNFPQDIDHRWSNASIDPSQVTYARTLDLSLDPPRAIPLGRSMVEGMDDLEYVSHLSSDEGILIYNPGGLNRVSENEYHFKGHPNDYLMSIFLVKSQRRSTPR
;
A
#
# COMPACT_ATOMS: atom_id res chain seq x y z
N MET A 1 17.18 13.46 -13.15
CA MET A 1 16.01 12.87 -12.46
C MET A 1 16.53 11.60 -11.80
N ALA A 2 16.45 11.49 -10.48
CA ALA A 2 16.87 10.26 -9.81
C ALA A 2 15.88 9.15 -10.18
N ASP A 3 16.36 8.02 -10.68
CA ASP A 3 15.55 6.82 -10.87
C ASP A 3 14.98 6.41 -9.51
N ASN A 4 13.74 6.83 -9.24
CA ASN A 4 12.95 6.36 -8.10
C ASN A 4 12.43 4.95 -8.42
N ASN A 5 13.34 4.00 -8.62
CA ASN A 5 12.96 2.60 -8.69
C ASN A 5 12.67 2.15 -7.26
N ALA A 6 11.38 1.99 -6.95
CA ALA A 6 10.93 1.43 -5.69
C ALA A 6 11.65 0.10 -5.42
N ASN A 7 12.27 -0.01 -4.24
CA ASN A 7 13.02 -1.22 -3.91
C ASN A 7 12.04 -2.37 -3.66
N THR A 8 12.28 -3.53 -4.27
CA THR A 8 11.51 -4.75 -3.97
C THR A 8 12.20 -5.50 -2.86
N ILE A 9 11.51 -5.66 -1.72
CA ILE A 9 12.00 -6.35 -0.53
C ILE A 9 11.22 -7.65 -0.41
N VAL A 10 11.94 -8.77 -0.42
CA VAL A 10 11.36 -10.11 -0.32
C VAL A 10 11.62 -10.65 1.09
N LEU A 11 10.54 -10.97 1.79
CA LEU A 11 10.52 -11.48 3.15
C LEU A 11 10.39 -13.02 3.16
N GLU A 12 10.83 -13.67 4.23
CA GLU A 12 10.52 -15.09 4.46
C GLU A 12 9.06 -15.25 4.91
N THR A 13 8.59 -14.36 5.77
CA THR A 13 7.21 -14.33 6.28
C THR A 13 6.73 -12.91 6.51
N TRP A 14 5.42 -12.70 6.57
CA TRP A 14 4.86 -11.38 6.90
C TRP A 14 5.19 -10.91 8.31
N GLY A 15 5.59 -11.80 9.22
CA GLY A 15 6.10 -11.41 10.55
C GLY A 15 7.34 -10.52 10.51
N GLU A 16 8.09 -10.55 9.40
CA GLU A 16 9.29 -9.74 9.20
C GLU A 16 9.00 -8.34 8.64
N PHE A 17 7.75 -8.06 8.26
CA PHE A 17 7.38 -6.84 7.54
C PHE A 17 7.76 -5.57 8.30
N ILE A 18 7.42 -5.47 9.59
CA ILE A 18 7.69 -4.26 10.38
C ILE A 18 9.19 -4.02 10.63
N PRO A 19 9.97 -5.03 11.05
CA PRO A 19 11.43 -4.89 11.10
C PRO A 19 12.05 -4.45 9.76
N ALA A 20 11.59 -5.04 8.65
CA ALA A 20 12.08 -4.71 7.31
C ALA A 20 11.68 -3.30 6.86
N LEU A 21 10.44 -2.88 7.14
CA LEU A 21 9.96 -1.52 6.89
C LEU A 21 10.78 -0.50 7.67
N ARG A 22 10.98 -0.69 8.98
CA ARG A 22 11.79 0.24 9.80
C ARG A 22 13.23 0.35 9.25
N SER A 23 13.82 -0.77 8.84
CA SER A 23 15.16 -0.80 8.25
C SER A 23 15.23 -0.02 6.93
N GLU A 24 14.24 -0.20 6.06
CA GLU A 24 14.15 0.49 4.77
C GLU A 24 13.92 2.00 4.94
N LEU A 25 13.04 2.40 5.87
CA LEU A 25 12.80 3.81 6.18
C LEU A 25 14.05 4.49 6.75
N LYS A 26 14.78 3.79 7.62
CA LYS A 26 16.07 4.27 8.14
C LYS A 26 17.10 4.43 7.02
N ARG A 27 17.22 3.45 6.11
CA ARG A 27 18.12 3.51 4.94
C ARG A 27 17.84 4.72 4.06
N ARG A 28 16.57 5.10 3.92
CA ARG A 28 16.11 6.26 3.15
C ARG A 28 16.24 7.60 3.88
N ASN A 29 16.68 7.59 5.15
CA ASN A 29 16.62 8.76 6.02
C ASN A 29 15.21 9.39 6.05
N TYR A 30 14.19 8.55 6.11
CA TYR A 30 12.80 8.97 6.00
C TYR A 30 12.36 9.74 7.27
N PRO A 31 11.98 11.02 7.18
CA PRO A 31 11.84 11.88 8.36
C PRO A 31 10.42 11.85 8.96
N HIS A 32 9.45 11.24 8.27
CA HIS A 32 8.05 11.32 8.66
C HIS A 32 7.66 10.17 9.60
N ARG A 33 6.62 10.44 10.41
CA ARG A 33 6.10 9.48 11.40
C ARG A 33 5.05 8.53 10.83
N ASN A 34 4.70 8.67 9.55
CA ASN A 34 3.68 7.85 8.93
C ASN A 34 4.06 7.47 7.51
N VAL A 35 3.42 6.42 7.02
CA VAL A 35 3.48 5.98 5.61
C VAL A 35 2.08 5.60 5.15
N ILE A 36 1.88 5.54 3.83
CA ILE A 36 0.66 4.96 3.26
C ILE A 36 0.95 3.53 2.85
N ILE A 37 0.10 2.60 3.28
CA ILE A 37 0.24 1.16 3.04
C ILE A 37 -0.95 0.65 2.23
N ARG A 38 -0.65 -0.10 1.17
CA ARG A 38 -1.66 -0.80 0.35
C ARG A 38 -1.26 -2.25 0.14
N HIS A 39 -2.13 -3.18 0.52
CA HIS A 39 -2.01 -4.55 0.06
C HIS A 39 -2.52 -4.73 -1.37
N TYR A 40 -1.98 -5.70 -2.10
CA TYR A 40 -2.36 -5.99 -3.48
C TYR A 40 -2.05 -7.43 -3.86
N ASP A 41 -2.60 -7.92 -4.98
CA ASP A 41 -2.33 -9.25 -5.52
C ASP A 41 -0.96 -9.28 -6.24
N VAL A 42 -0.08 -10.22 -5.91
CA VAL A 42 1.28 -10.35 -6.46
C VAL A 42 1.29 -10.55 -7.98
N SER A 43 0.23 -11.09 -8.58
CA SER A 43 0.09 -11.14 -10.04
C SER A 43 0.16 -9.74 -10.70
N ARG A 44 -0.13 -8.69 -9.93
CA ARG A 44 -0.07 -7.29 -10.35
C ARG A 44 1.26 -6.62 -10.04
N THR A 45 2.27 -7.32 -9.53
CA THR A 45 3.59 -6.72 -9.24
C THR A 45 4.24 -6.10 -10.48
N GLY A 46 4.06 -6.69 -11.66
CA GLY A 46 4.55 -6.10 -12.92
C GLY A 46 3.89 -4.75 -13.24
N VAL A 47 2.60 -4.61 -12.93
CA VAL A 47 1.86 -3.35 -13.06
C VAL A 47 2.35 -2.36 -12.01
N ALA A 48 2.45 -2.77 -10.75
CA ALA A 48 2.96 -1.95 -9.65
C ALA A 48 4.35 -1.37 -9.93
N LYS A 49 5.26 -2.16 -10.51
CA LYS A 49 6.59 -1.68 -10.91
C LYS A 49 6.56 -0.70 -12.08
N LYS A 50 5.57 -0.81 -12.96
CA LYS A 50 5.45 0.04 -14.15
C LYS A 50 4.78 1.37 -13.82
N THR A 51 3.65 1.34 -13.12
CA THR A 51 2.79 2.52 -12.89
C THR A 51 3.00 3.13 -11.51
N GLY A 52 3.55 2.37 -10.57
CA GLY A 52 3.72 2.75 -9.17
C GLY A 52 2.55 2.31 -8.29
N THR A 53 1.52 1.68 -8.88
CA THR A 53 0.34 1.15 -8.19
C THR A 53 -0.08 -0.16 -8.86
N ASP A 54 -0.80 -1.04 -8.18
CA ASP A 54 -1.33 -2.30 -8.78
C ASP A 54 -2.48 -2.06 -9.78
N ARG A 55 -2.78 -0.79 -10.06
CA ARG A 55 -3.90 -0.32 -10.89
C ARG A 55 -3.41 0.18 -12.25
N ASP A 56 -4.27 0.00 -13.25
CA ASP A 56 -4.09 0.40 -14.64
C ASP A 56 -5.46 0.73 -15.28
N ASN A 57 -5.49 1.06 -16.57
CA ASN A 57 -6.72 1.39 -17.30
C ASN A 57 -7.74 0.26 -17.39
N ASN A 58 -7.37 -0.98 -17.01
CA ASN A 58 -8.30 -2.11 -16.95
C ASN A 58 -8.88 -2.29 -15.53
N SER A 59 -8.41 -1.52 -14.55
CA SER A 59 -8.84 -1.59 -13.17
C SER A 59 -10.11 -0.78 -12.94
N GLN A 60 -11.10 -1.35 -12.26
CA GLN A 60 -12.30 -0.61 -11.86
C GLN A 60 -12.03 0.26 -10.63
N LEU A 61 -12.56 1.48 -10.61
CA LEU A 61 -12.68 2.27 -9.38
C LEU A 61 -13.67 1.58 -8.43
N TRP A 62 -13.34 1.55 -7.14
CA TRP A 62 -14.18 0.97 -6.10
C TRP A 62 -15.08 2.03 -5.50
N ASN A 63 -16.31 1.63 -5.18
CA ASN A 63 -17.30 2.44 -4.48
C ASN A 63 -17.67 1.72 -3.18
N PHE A 64 -16.76 1.64 -2.22
CA PHE A 64 -17.15 1.19 -0.88
C PHE A 64 -18.02 2.27 -0.21
N PRO A 65 -18.92 1.91 0.73
CA PRO A 65 -19.78 2.89 1.40
C PRO A 65 -19.04 4.04 2.08
N GLN A 66 -17.76 3.83 2.46
CA GLN A 66 -16.91 4.85 3.06
C GLN A 66 -16.08 5.65 2.05
N ASP A 67 -16.13 5.30 0.75
CA ASP A 67 -15.37 5.94 -0.32
C ASP A 67 -16.23 6.95 -1.08
N ILE A 68 -15.59 7.76 -1.95
CA ILE A 68 -16.34 8.65 -2.83
C ILE A 68 -17.18 7.81 -3.78
N ASP A 69 -18.43 8.24 -4.01
CA ASP A 69 -19.25 7.66 -5.06
C ASP A 69 -18.76 8.14 -6.44
N HIS A 70 -17.96 7.30 -7.09
CA HIS A 70 -17.40 7.53 -8.42
C HIS A 70 -18.46 7.40 -9.53
N ARG A 71 -19.65 6.84 -9.26
CA ARG A 71 -20.73 6.72 -10.27
C ARG A 71 -21.31 8.07 -10.65
N TRP A 72 -21.27 9.04 -9.74
CA TRP A 72 -21.88 10.36 -9.94
C TRP A 72 -20.87 11.50 -10.02
N SER A 73 -19.64 11.29 -9.58
CA SER A 73 -18.68 12.39 -9.40
C SER A 73 -17.54 12.44 -10.41
N ASN A 74 -17.06 11.31 -10.96
CA ASN A 74 -15.76 11.31 -11.66
C ASN A 74 -15.54 10.15 -12.65
N ALA A 75 -16.31 10.10 -13.74
CA ALA A 75 -16.08 9.14 -14.83
C ALA A 75 -14.75 9.32 -15.59
N SER A 76 -13.97 10.37 -15.28
CA SER A 76 -12.74 10.75 -15.98
C SER A 76 -11.45 10.48 -15.20
N ILE A 77 -11.51 10.02 -13.95
CA ILE A 77 -10.30 9.73 -13.17
C ILE A 77 -9.65 8.44 -13.70
N ASP A 78 -8.37 8.52 -14.05
CA ASP A 78 -7.56 7.35 -14.39
C ASP A 78 -7.39 6.47 -13.15
N PRO A 79 -7.71 5.16 -13.20
CA PRO A 79 -7.58 4.26 -12.05
C PRO A 79 -6.19 4.20 -11.44
N SER A 80 -5.14 4.52 -12.20
CA SER A 80 -3.75 4.60 -11.71
C SER A 80 -3.48 5.85 -10.87
N GLN A 81 -4.32 6.88 -10.94
CA GLN A 81 -4.25 8.08 -10.10
C GLN A 81 -4.87 7.90 -8.71
N VAL A 82 -5.50 6.75 -8.45
CA VAL A 82 -6.17 6.41 -7.19
C VAL A 82 -5.49 5.22 -6.54
N THR A 83 -5.48 5.18 -5.21
CA THR A 83 -5.06 4.01 -4.44
C THR A 83 -5.97 3.84 -3.23
N TYR A 84 -6.41 2.60 -2.97
CA TYR A 84 -7.15 2.27 -1.76
C TYR A 84 -6.19 1.72 -0.71
N ALA A 85 -5.92 2.50 0.32
CA ALA A 85 -4.79 2.32 1.21
C ALA A 85 -5.14 2.78 2.63
N ARG A 86 -4.20 2.60 3.57
CA ARG A 86 -4.30 3.11 4.95
C ARG A 86 -3.10 3.96 5.29
N THR A 87 -3.28 4.95 6.16
CA THR A 87 -2.14 5.63 6.79
C THR A 87 -1.71 4.83 8.01
N LEU A 88 -0.43 4.51 8.12
CA LEU A 88 0.16 3.80 9.26
C LEU A 88 0.99 4.77 10.11
N ASP A 89 0.71 4.88 11.41
CA ASP A 89 1.49 5.63 12.40
C ASP A 89 2.66 4.78 12.91
N LEU A 90 3.87 5.21 12.58
CA LEU A 90 5.13 4.53 12.91
C LEU A 90 5.70 4.95 14.28
N SER A 91 5.12 5.97 14.92
CA SER A 91 5.50 6.40 16.27
C SER A 91 5.00 5.45 17.36
N LEU A 92 4.07 4.56 17.02
CA LEU A 92 3.55 3.51 17.87
C LEU A 92 4.33 2.20 17.69
N ASP A 93 4.27 1.34 18.72
CA ASP A 93 4.85 0.00 18.69
C ASP A 93 3.88 -1.03 19.29
N PRO A 94 3.24 -1.89 18.46
CA PRO A 94 3.36 -1.95 17.00
C PRO A 94 2.73 -0.72 16.30
N PRO A 95 3.13 -0.38 15.06
CA PRO A 95 2.49 0.67 14.28
C PRO A 95 0.99 0.43 14.07
N ARG A 96 0.17 1.48 13.96
CA ARG A 96 -1.30 1.35 13.84
C ARG A 96 -1.88 2.21 12.73
N ALA A 97 -3.03 1.80 12.19
CA ALA A 97 -3.72 2.58 11.18
C ALA A 97 -4.31 3.87 11.79
N ILE A 98 -4.19 4.99 11.08
CA ILE A 98 -4.76 6.29 11.49
C ILE A 98 -6.14 6.47 10.84
N PRO A 99 -7.24 6.55 11.61
CA PRO A 99 -8.57 6.80 11.04
C PRO A 99 -8.77 8.26 10.63
N LEU A 100 -9.63 8.54 9.65
CA LEU A 100 -10.03 9.89 9.27
C LEU A 100 -11.15 10.44 10.19
N GLY A 101 -11.99 9.56 10.74
CA GLY A 101 -13.12 9.91 11.61
C GLY A 101 -13.14 9.19 12.97
N ARG A 102 -14.09 9.54 13.85
CA ARG A 102 -14.27 8.93 15.18
C ARG A 102 -14.85 7.52 15.16
N SER A 103 -15.29 7.00 14.02
CA SER A 103 -15.79 5.63 13.91
C SER A 103 -14.63 4.69 13.63
N MET A 104 -13.77 4.50 14.64
CA MET A 104 -13.14 3.19 14.74
C MET A 104 -14.28 2.23 15.04
N VAL A 105 -14.54 1.30 14.11
CA VAL A 105 -15.09 0.03 14.55
C VAL A 105 -14.03 -0.52 15.50
N GLU A 106 -14.34 -0.59 16.79
CA GLU A 106 -13.50 -1.28 17.78
C GLU A 106 -13.06 -2.61 17.17
N GLY A 107 -11.75 -2.80 16.96
CA GLY A 107 -11.19 -4.04 16.39
C GLY A 107 -10.44 -3.94 15.05
N MET A 108 -10.30 -2.77 14.41
CA MET A 108 -9.33 -2.58 13.31
C MET A 108 -8.01 -1.95 13.80
N ASP A 109 -7.53 -2.42 14.95
CA ASP A 109 -6.43 -1.77 15.68
C ASP A 109 -5.03 -2.25 15.25
N ASP A 110 -4.94 -3.35 14.49
CA ASP A 110 -3.68 -4.04 14.36
C ASP A 110 -3.26 -4.20 12.90
N LEU A 111 -1.96 -4.01 12.65
CA LEU A 111 -1.26 -4.69 11.56
C LEU A 111 -1.41 -6.22 11.60
N GLU A 112 -2.22 -6.79 12.49
CA GLU A 112 -2.65 -8.18 12.52
C GLU A 112 -3.08 -8.65 11.12
N TYR A 113 -3.82 -7.83 10.35
CA TYR A 113 -4.18 -8.22 8.98
C TYR A 113 -2.95 -8.47 8.09
N VAL A 114 -1.84 -7.74 8.30
CA VAL A 114 -0.60 -7.97 7.56
C VAL A 114 -0.02 -9.34 7.88
N SER A 115 -0.09 -9.76 9.15
CA SER A 115 0.37 -11.10 9.56
C SER A 115 -0.49 -12.24 9.00
N HIS A 116 -1.71 -11.94 8.53
CA HIS A 116 -2.63 -12.88 7.91
C HIS A 116 -2.60 -12.86 6.37
N LEU A 117 -1.82 -11.97 5.76
CA LEU A 117 -1.67 -11.98 4.31
C LEU A 117 -1.06 -13.31 3.84
N SER A 118 -1.53 -13.78 2.70
CA SER A 118 -1.00 -14.95 2.02
C SER A 118 0.31 -14.62 1.27
N SER A 119 0.97 -15.63 0.70
CA SER A 119 2.12 -15.43 -0.18
C SER A 119 1.75 -14.86 -1.56
N ASP A 120 0.47 -14.87 -1.91
CA ASP A 120 -0.07 -14.33 -3.17
C ASP A 120 -0.44 -12.84 -3.04
N GLU A 121 -0.23 -12.27 -1.86
CA GLU A 121 -0.40 -10.86 -1.58
C GLU A 121 0.95 -10.16 -1.43
N GLY A 122 0.95 -8.85 -1.66
CA GLY A 122 2.10 -7.97 -1.54
C GLY A 122 1.69 -6.65 -0.89
N ILE A 123 2.67 -5.83 -0.50
CA ILE A 123 2.43 -4.52 0.09
C ILE A 123 3.20 -3.44 -0.67
N LEU A 124 2.50 -2.37 -1.06
CA LEU A 124 3.06 -1.13 -1.58
C LEU A 124 3.14 -0.10 -0.45
N ILE A 125 4.30 0.54 -0.32
CA ILE A 125 4.55 1.62 0.65
C ILE A 125 4.75 2.92 -0.10
N TYR A 126 3.97 3.94 0.26
CA TYR A 126 4.07 5.27 -0.35
C TYR A 126 4.46 6.35 0.67
N ASN A 127 5.12 7.38 0.16
CA ASN A 127 5.33 8.63 0.87
C ASN A 127 4.00 9.42 0.93
N PRO A 128 3.44 9.68 2.12
CA PRO A 128 2.18 10.40 2.29
C PRO A 128 2.21 11.82 1.75
N GLY A 129 3.39 12.45 1.63
CA GLY A 129 3.53 13.77 1.03
C GLY A 129 3.01 13.86 -0.41
N GLY A 130 3.01 12.72 -1.13
CA GLY A 130 2.56 12.60 -2.52
C GLY A 130 1.09 12.27 -2.71
N LEU A 131 0.33 12.11 -1.63
CA LEU A 131 -1.06 11.66 -1.70
C LEU A 131 -1.99 12.65 -0.98
N ASN A 132 -3.21 12.77 -1.50
CA ASN A 132 -4.33 13.41 -0.82
C ASN A 132 -5.25 12.30 -0.32
N ARG A 133 -5.44 12.21 0.99
CA ARG A 133 -6.45 11.32 1.57
C ARG A 133 -7.82 11.94 1.33
N VAL A 134 -8.69 11.21 0.64
CA VAL A 134 -10.01 11.70 0.20
C VAL A 134 -11.13 11.04 1.00
N SER A 135 -10.94 9.79 1.41
CA SER A 135 -11.85 9.07 2.30
C SER A 135 -11.07 8.29 3.35
N GLU A 136 -11.75 7.44 4.11
CA GLU A 136 -11.09 6.53 5.05
C GLU A 136 -10.04 5.65 4.34
N ASN A 137 -10.40 5.06 3.20
CA ASN A 137 -9.51 4.14 2.48
C ASN A 137 -9.03 4.67 1.14
N GLU A 138 -9.53 5.80 0.63
CA GLU A 138 -9.20 6.30 -0.71
C GLU A 138 -8.20 7.46 -0.66
N TYR A 139 -7.16 7.36 -1.50
CA TYR A 139 -6.17 8.41 -1.71
C TYR A 139 -6.01 8.69 -3.21
N HIS A 140 -5.82 9.96 -3.54
CA HIS A 140 -5.47 10.41 -4.89
C HIS A 140 -4.00 10.83 -4.91
N PHE A 141 -3.25 10.41 -5.94
CA PHE A 141 -1.87 10.85 -6.12
C PHE A 141 -1.81 12.30 -6.59
N LYS A 142 -0.88 13.09 -6.05
CA LYS A 142 -0.61 14.49 -6.45
C LYS A 142 0.18 14.60 -7.76
N GLY A 143 0.62 13.47 -8.31
CA GLY A 143 1.55 13.32 -9.42
C GLY A 143 1.61 11.86 -9.86
N HIS A 144 2.66 11.47 -10.62
CA HIS A 144 2.76 10.09 -11.09
C HIS A 144 3.03 9.13 -9.90
N PRO A 145 2.33 7.98 -9.76
CA PRO A 145 2.44 7.14 -8.56
C PRO A 145 3.87 6.64 -8.27
N ASN A 146 4.66 6.34 -9.30
CA ASN A 146 6.09 5.99 -9.17
C ASN A 146 6.91 7.03 -8.40
N ASP A 147 6.56 8.32 -8.46
CA ASP A 147 7.31 9.35 -7.75
C ASP A 147 7.19 9.23 -6.23
N TYR A 148 6.14 8.53 -5.77
CA TYR A 148 5.78 8.40 -4.36
C TYR A 148 5.88 6.97 -3.84
N LEU A 149 5.97 5.97 -4.71
CA LEU A 149 6.18 4.58 -4.33
C LEU A 149 7.60 4.43 -3.76
N MET A 150 7.66 4.14 -2.47
CA MET A 150 8.93 3.96 -1.77
C MET A 150 9.45 2.54 -1.97
N SER A 151 8.61 1.54 -1.65
CA SER A 151 9.03 0.14 -1.60
C SER A 151 7.87 -0.80 -1.90
N ILE A 152 8.22 -1.98 -2.42
CA ILE A 152 7.33 -3.11 -2.65
C ILE A 152 7.79 -4.24 -1.74
N PHE A 153 6.91 -4.75 -0.89
CA PHE A 153 7.17 -5.92 -0.05
C PHE A 153 6.42 -7.13 -0.60
N LEU A 154 7.10 -8.27 -0.60
CA LEU A 154 6.61 -9.57 -1.04
C LEU A 154 7.05 -10.62 -0.03
N VAL A 155 6.35 -11.75 0.04
CA VAL A 155 6.83 -12.95 0.74
C VAL A 155 7.32 -13.97 -0.29
N LYS A 156 8.36 -14.74 0.03
CA LYS A 156 8.81 -15.84 -0.83
C LYS A 156 7.66 -16.81 -1.06
N SER A 157 7.24 -16.95 -2.32
CA SER A 157 6.30 -18.01 -2.69
C SER A 157 6.92 -19.36 -2.32
N GLN A 158 6.25 -20.08 -1.41
CA GLN A 158 6.59 -21.48 -1.20
C GLN A 158 6.19 -22.21 -2.48
N ARG A 159 7.17 -22.52 -3.33
CA ARG A 159 6.94 -23.47 -4.42
C ARG A 159 6.36 -24.72 -3.78
N ARG A 160 5.09 -25.02 -4.08
CA ARG A 160 4.56 -26.38 -3.88
C ARG A 160 5.47 -27.29 -4.69
N SER A 161 6.38 -28.00 -4.02
CA SER A 161 7.05 -29.16 -4.57
C SER A 161 5.94 -30.11 -4.97
N THR A 162 5.59 -30.12 -6.25
CA THR A 162 4.73 -31.16 -6.81
C THR A 162 5.52 -32.46 -6.63
N PRO A 163 5.03 -33.44 -5.83
CA PRO A 163 5.64 -34.75 -5.85
C PRO A 163 5.50 -35.28 -7.28
N ARG A 164 6.62 -35.67 -7.89
CA ARG A 164 6.60 -36.45 -9.12
C ARG A 164 6.10 -37.85 -8.82
#